data_AF-A0A835X3Y1-F1
#
_entry.id   AF-A0A835X3Y1-F1
#
_cell.length_a   1.000
_cell.length_b   1.000
_cell.length_c   1.000
_cell.angle_alpha   90.00
_cell.angle_beta   90.00
_cell.angle_gamma   90.00
#
_symmetry.space_group_name_H-M   'P 1'
#
loop_
_entity.id
_entity.type
_entity.pdbx_description
1 polymer ?
#
loop_
_entity_poly.entity_id
_entity_poly.type
_entity_poly.pdbx_seq_one_letter_code
_entity_poly.pdbx_strand_id
1 'polypeptide(L)' 'MEINRLANSYGGKIHDAKKESIMVELSATPDHIKSFEELLKPFGIIETSRTGIAALQRAGT' A
#
# COMPACT_ATOMS: atom_id res chain seq x y z
N MET A 1 -0.92 10.76 11.66
CA MET A 1 -1.55 11.35 10.44
C MET A 1 -0.66 11.28 9.19
N GLU A 2 0.64 11.04 9.31
CA GLU A 2 1.57 10.99 8.15
C GLU A 2 1.37 9.75 7.27
N ILE A 3 1.17 8.57 7.87
CA ILE A 3 0.82 7.33 7.15
C ILE A 3 -0.44 7.52 6.28
N ASN A 4 -1.46 8.24 6.77
CA ASN A 4 -2.66 8.53 5.98
C ASN A 4 -2.35 9.37 4.75
N ARG A 5 -1.45 10.36 4.85
CA ARG A 5 -1.05 11.18 3.70
C ARG A 5 -0.30 10.34 2.67
N LEU A 6 0.59 9.46 3.13
CA LEU A 6 1.34 8.57 2.26
C LEU A 6 0.42 7.54 1.59
N ALA A 7 -0.51 6.94 2.33
CA ALA A 7 -1.52 6.04 1.78
C ALA A 7 -2.35 6.75 0.70
N ASN A 8 -2.84 7.95 0.99
CA ASN A 8 -3.63 8.73 0.03
C ASN A 8 -2.83 9.11 -1.23
N SER A 9 -1.55 9.47 -1.11
CA SER A 9 -0.73 9.82 -2.28
C SER A 9 -0.43 8.63 -3.18
N TYR A 10 -0.40 7.42 -2.63
CA TYR A 10 -0.25 6.17 -3.37
C TYR A 10 -1.59 5.60 -3.89
N GLY A 11 -2.72 6.26 -3.59
CA GLY A 11 -4.05 5.75 -3.93
C GLY A 11 -4.49 4.55 -3.07
N GLY A 12 -3.87 4.37 -1.90
CA GLY A 12 -4.24 3.37 -0.93
C GLY A 12 -5.54 3.72 -0.20
N LYS A 13 -6.25 2.68 0.24
CA LYS A 13 -7.47 2.79 1.05
C LYS A 13 -7.14 2.48 2.50
N ILE A 14 -7.63 3.32 3.42
CA ILE A 14 -7.50 3.07 4.85
C ILE A 14 -8.75 2.34 5.32
N HIS A 15 -8.57 1.13 5.85
CA HIS A 15 -9.67 0.31 6.37
C HIS A 15 -9.88 0.50 7.87
N ASP A 16 -8.81 0.74 8.62
CA ASP A 16 -8.85 0.96 10.06
C ASP A 16 -7.75 1.93 10.49
N ALA A 17 -8.04 2.77 11.48
CA ALA A 17 -7.11 3.75 12.04
C ALA A 17 -7.28 3.83 13.56
N LYS A 18 -6.40 3.17 14.28
CA LYS A 18 -6.30 3.19 15.74
C LYS A 18 -5.26 4.22 16.18
N LYS A 19 -5.15 4.41 17.50
CA LYS A 19 -4.17 5.31 18.11
C LYS A 19 -2.72 4.93 17.76
N GLU A 20 -2.44 3.63 17.65
CA GLU A 20 -1.08 3.08 17.52
C GLU A 20 -0.87 2.29 16.21
N SER A 21 -1.92 2.08 15.41
CA SER A 21 -1.82 1.31 14.16
C SER A 21 -2.82 1.79 13.11
N ILE A 22 -2.48 1.60 11.84
CA ILE A 22 -3.34 1.90 10.69
C ILE A 22 -3.27 0.72 9.72
N MET A 23 -4.43 0.31 9.18
CA MET A 23 -4.52 -0.71 8.15
C MET A 23 -4.77 -0.06 6.79
N VAL A 24 -3.90 -0.36 5.82
CA VAL A 24 -3.95 0.19 4.46
C VAL A 24 -4.01 -0.93 3.44
N GLU A 25 -4.89 -0.80 2.45
CA GLU A 25 -4.94 -1.61 1.23
C GLU A 25 -4.36 -0.80 0.06
N LEU A 26 -3.50 -1.42 -0.76
CA LEU A 26 -2.94 -0.81 -1.97
C LEU A 26 -2.99 -1.81 -3.12
N SER A 27 -3.56 -1.40 -4.26
CA SER A 27 -3.50 -2.12 -5.52
C SER A 27 -2.64 -1.35 -6.51
N ALA A 28 -1.45 -1.85 -6.83
CA ALA A 28 -0.51 -1.20 -7.74
C ALA A 28 0.46 -2.22 -8.38
N THR A 29 1.37 -1.74 -9.23
CA THR A 29 2.45 -2.58 -9.77
C THR A 29 3.41 -3.02 -8.65
N PRO A 30 4.12 -4.16 -8.80
CA PRO A 30 5.03 -4.66 -7.77
C PRO A 30 6.07 -3.63 -7.30
N ASP A 31 6.64 -2.86 -8.22
CA ASP A 31 7.64 -1.82 -7.90
C ASP A 31 7.03 -0.65 -7.10
N HIS A 32 5.77 -0.32 -7.38
CA HIS A 32 5.08 0.76 -6.68
C HIS A 32 4.69 0.34 -5.26
N ILE A 33 4.23 -0.92 -5.08
CA ILE A 33 3.98 -1.50 -3.75
C ILE A 33 5.28 -1.57 -2.94
N LYS A 34 6.39 -2.00 -3.56
CA LYS A 34 7.70 -2.05 -2.89
C LYS A 34 8.15 -0.66 -2.44
N SER A 35 8.01 0.36 -3.29
CA SER A 35 8.37 1.74 -2.95
C SER A 35 7.54 2.28 -1.78
N PHE A 36 6.25 1.95 -1.73
CA PHE A 36 5.38 2.29 -0.60
C PHE A 36 5.86 1.66 0.71
N GLU A 37 6.21 0.38 0.69
CA GLU A 37 6.74 -0.32 1.87
C GLU A 37 8.07 0.26 2.37
N GLU A 38 8.98 0.62 1.47
CA GLU A 38 10.25 1.27 1.84
C GLU A 38 10.01 2.60 2.59
N LEU A 39 9.02 3.38 2.15
CA LEU A 39 8.63 4.61 2.84
C LEU A 39 7.92 4.36 4.18
N LEU A 40 7.29 3.19 4.35
CA LEU A 40 6.65 2.78 5.60
C LEU A 40 7.62 2.18 6.63
N LYS A 41 8.81 1.71 6.22
CA LYS A 41 9.80 1.09 7.12
C LYS A 41 10.07 1.89 8.40
N PRO A 42 10.27 3.23 8.38
CA PRO A 42 10.55 3.99 9.59
C PRO A 42 9.41 3.99 10.62
N PHE A 43 8.17 3.77 10.18
CA PHE A 43 7.00 3.75 11.05
C PHE A 43 6.79 2.39 11.74
N GLY A 44 7.46 1.34 11.26
CA GLY A 44 7.29 -0.02 11.74
C GLY A 44 6.08 -0.70 11.10
N ILE A 45 6.35 -1.72 10.27
CA ILE A 45 5.31 -2.54 9.67
C ILE A 45 5.02 -3.71 10.62
N ILE A 46 3.81 -3.77 11.15
CA ILE A 46 3.37 -4.82 12.09
C ILE A 46 3.16 -6.14 11.35
N GLU A 47 2.47 -6.08 10.20
CA GLU A 47 2.13 -7.24 9.37
C GLU A 47 1.98 -6.81 7.90
N THR A 48 2.30 -7.72 6.97
CA THR A 48 2.02 -7.56 5.53
C THR A 48 1.33 -8.80 4.99
N SER A 49 0.30 -8.60 4.16
CA SER A 49 -0.31 -9.66 3.35
C SER A 49 -0.30 -9.23 1.88
N ARG A 50 0.23 -10.10 1.01
CA ARG A 50 0.40 -9.84 -0.42
C ARG A 50 -0.20 -10.97 -1.23
N THR A 51 -1.01 -10.63 -2.23
CA THR A 51 -1.70 -11.58 -3.10
C THR A 51 -0.86 -12.08 -4.28
N GLY A 52 0.27 -11.42 -4.59
CA GLY A 52 1.06 -11.68 -5.78
C GLY A 52 0.60 -10.87 -7.00
N ILE A 53 1.11 -11.20 -8.19
CA ILE A 53 0.82 -10.46 -9.42
C ILE A 53 -0.44 -11.02 -10.07
N ALA A 54 -1.44 -10.16 -10.27
CA ALA A 54 -2.53 -10.40 -11.20
C ALA A 54 -2.30 -9.56 -12.46
N ALA A 55 -2.36 -10.20 -13.64
CA ALA A 55 -2.12 -9.53 -14.92
C ALA A 55 -3.33 -9.73 -15.85
N LEU A 56 -3.68 -8.66 -16.55
CA LEU A 56 -4.64 -8.66 -17.64
C LEU A 56 -4.03 -7.83 -18.77
N GLN A 57 -4.03 -8.37 -19.99
CA GLN A 57 -3.59 -7.61 -21.15
C GLN A 57 -4.51 -6.39 -21.32
N ARG A 58 -3.92 -5.20 -21.44
CA ARG A 58 -4.68 -3.99 -21.75
C ARG A 58 -5.25 -4.13 -23.17
N ALA A 59 -6.46 -3.63 -23.40
CA ALA A 59 -6.98 -3.54 -24.76
C ALA A 59 -6.02 -2.67 -25.59
N GLY A 60 -5.45 -3.24 -26.66
CA GLY A 60 -4.47 -2.56 -27.51
C GLY A 60 -3.24 -3.42 -27.84
N THR A 61 -3.46 -4.55 -28.50
CA THR A 61 -3.01 -4.91 -29.88
C THR A 61 -3.73 -6.18 -30.25
#